data_AF-A0A455UB08-F1
#
_entry.id   AF-A0A455UB08-F1
#
_cell.length_a   1.000
_cell.length_b   1.000
_cell.length_c   1.000
_cell.angle_alpha   90.00
_cell.angle_beta   90.00
_cell.angle_gamma   90.00
#
_symmetry.space_group_name_H-M   'P 1'
#
loop_
_entity.id
_entity.type
_entity.pdbx_description
1 polymer ?
#
loop_
_entity_poly.entity_id
_entity_poly.type
_entity_poly.pdbx_seq_one_letter_code
_entity_poly.pdbx_strand_id
1 'polypeptide(L)'
;MQLPDDIYLNTAEQILEFGASKGDRTGTGTVSLFGQQMVFDITADKLPLLTTKELKLRSIIHELIWFLRGEGNIAYLKENKVGIWDSWADENGDLGPVYGVQWRKWDDTRVMNVDQWTLSDFAAKTLALR
;
A
#
# COMPACT_ATOMS: atom_id res chain seq x y z
N MET A 1 -26.19 8.30 -11.23
CA MET A 1 -24.77 8.05 -10.90
C MET A 1 -24.76 7.41 -9.52
N GLN A 2 -24.10 6.27 -9.38
CA GLN A 2 -24.11 5.49 -8.13
C GLN A 2 -23.25 6.20 -7.08
N LEU A 3 -23.71 6.22 -5.82
CA LEU A 3 -22.97 6.88 -4.75
C LEU A 3 -21.74 6.03 -4.35
N PRO A 4 -20.67 6.64 -3.78
CA PRO A 4 -19.49 5.88 -3.34
C PRO A 4 -19.81 4.72 -2.38
N ASP A 5 -20.74 4.94 -1.44
CA ASP A 5 -21.18 3.90 -0.51
C ASP A 5 -21.85 2.72 -1.23
N ASP A 6 -22.71 2.98 -2.21
CA ASP A 6 -23.40 1.92 -2.97
C ASP A 6 -22.40 1.05 -3.75
N ILE A 7 -21.36 1.67 -4.33
CA ILE A 7 -20.31 0.95 -5.08
C ILE A 7 -19.55 0.04 -4.11
N TYR A 8 -19.12 0.59 -2.98
CA TYR A 8 -18.36 -0.15 -1.96
C TYR A 8 -19.16 -1.29 -1.34
N LEU A 9 -20.42 -1.02 -0.94
CA LEU A 9 -21.30 -2.02 -0.33
C LEU A 9 -21.63 -3.15 -1.29
N ASN A 10 -21.93 -2.84 -2.56
CA ASN A 10 -22.17 -3.87 -3.57
C ASN A 10 -20.95 -4.78 -3.77
N THR A 11 -19.72 -4.23 -3.79
CA THR A 11 -18.51 -5.07 -3.84
C THR A 11 -18.34 -5.92 -2.58
N ALA A 12 -18.63 -5.37 -1.39
CA ALA A 12 -18.56 -6.13 -0.14
C ALA A 12 -19.59 -7.28 -0.12
N GLU A 13 -20.82 -7.03 -0.56
CA GLU A 13 -21.87 -8.04 -0.70
C GLU A 13 -21.46 -9.15 -1.67
N GLN A 14 -20.89 -8.80 -2.83
CA GLN A 14 -20.38 -9.79 -3.78
C GLN A 14 -19.29 -10.67 -3.17
N ILE A 15 -18.36 -10.10 -2.39
CA ILE A 15 -17.33 -10.87 -1.70
C ILE A 15 -17.95 -11.84 -0.69
N LEU A 16 -18.98 -11.42 0.04
CA LEU A 16 -19.65 -12.29 1.02
C LEU A 16 -20.46 -13.40 0.37
N GLU A 17 -21.12 -13.13 -0.76
CA GLU A 17 -22.00 -14.11 -1.43
C GLU A 17 -21.22 -15.09 -2.32
N PHE A 18 -20.24 -14.62 -3.08
CA PHE A 18 -19.54 -15.41 -4.10
C PHE A 18 -18.06 -15.65 -3.80
N GLY A 19 -17.52 -15.09 -2.73
CA GLY A 19 -16.10 -15.21 -2.40
C GLY A 19 -15.70 -16.61 -1.94
N ALA A 20 -14.47 -16.99 -2.27
CA ALA A 20 -13.87 -18.23 -1.80
C ALA A 20 -13.14 -18.02 -0.47
N SER A 21 -13.33 -18.96 0.47
CA SER A 21 -12.55 -19.01 1.72
C SER A 21 -11.09 -19.34 1.43
N LYS A 22 -10.17 -18.58 2.02
CA LYS A 22 -8.71 -18.74 1.88
C LYS A 22 -8.01 -18.55 3.22
N GLY A 23 -6.88 -19.23 3.41
CA GLY A 23 -5.96 -18.92 4.51
C GLY A 23 -5.24 -17.57 4.28
N ASP A 24 -4.67 -17.01 5.35
CA ASP A 24 -3.76 -15.87 5.29
C ASP A 24 -2.46 -16.18 6.04
N ARG A 25 -1.49 -15.25 5.98
CA ARG A 25 -0.17 -15.41 6.65
C ARG A 25 -0.26 -15.56 8.17
N THR A 26 -1.33 -15.05 8.78
CA THR A 26 -1.56 -15.07 10.25
C THR A 26 -2.39 -16.26 10.72
N GLY A 27 -2.99 -17.02 9.81
CA GLY A 27 -3.88 -18.14 10.13
C GLY A 27 -5.31 -17.73 10.53
N THR A 28 -5.69 -16.45 10.37
CA THR A 28 -7.05 -15.96 10.69
C THR A 28 -8.05 -16.40 9.62
N GLY A 29 -7.67 -16.26 8.35
CA GLY A 29 -8.49 -16.62 7.20
C GLY A 29 -9.25 -15.43 6.61
N THR A 30 -9.61 -15.55 5.34
CA THR A 30 -10.28 -14.50 4.55
C THR A 30 -11.33 -15.10 3.62
N VAL A 31 -12.33 -14.31 3.23
CA VAL A 31 -13.22 -14.58 2.09
C VAL A 31 -12.84 -13.61 0.99
N SER A 32 -12.64 -14.10 -0.25
CA SER A 32 -12.07 -13.26 -1.31
C SER A 32 -12.64 -13.55 -2.69
N LEU A 33 -12.82 -12.47 -3.46
CA LEU A 33 -12.97 -12.48 -4.91
C LEU A 33 -11.74 -11.85 -5.56
N PHE A 34 -11.39 -12.31 -6.77
CA PHE A 34 -10.25 -11.78 -7.52
C PHE A 34 -10.72 -10.82 -8.62
N GLY A 35 -9.94 -9.76 -8.87
CA GLY A 35 -10.14 -8.87 -10.02
C GLY A 35 -11.34 -7.92 -9.92
N GLN A 36 -11.79 -7.58 -8.71
CA GLN A 36 -12.87 -6.60 -8.50
C GLN A 36 -12.42 -5.17 -8.88
N GLN A 37 -13.34 -4.37 -9.43
CA GLN A 37 -13.09 -2.99 -9.81
C GLN A 37 -14.17 -2.05 -9.25
N MET A 38 -13.74 -0.91 -8.72
CA MET A 38 -14.62 0.21 -8.34
C MET A 38 -14.24 1.44 -9.16
N VAL A 39 -15.22 2.23 -9.57
CA VAL A 39 -15.02 3.45 -10.37
C VAL A 39 -15.78 4.60 -9.69
N PHE A 40 -15.08 5.68 -9.37
CA PHE A 40 -15.65 6.83 -8.66
C PHE A 40 -15.56 8.09 -9.51
N ASP A 41 -16.64 8.88 -9.53
CA ASP A 41 -16.65 10.21 -10.13
C ASP A 41 -16.01 11.23 -9.18
N ILE A 42 -14.95 11.89 -9.64
CA ILE A 42 -14.22 12.94 -8.92
C ILE A 42 -14.43 14.34 -9.53
N THR A 43 -15.35 14.46 -10.50
CA THR A 43 -15.70 15.76 -11.07
C THR A 43 -16.51 16.60 -10.08
N ALA A 44 -16.61 17.91 -10.35
CA ALA A 44 -17.37 18.86 -9.52
C ALA A 44 -16.96 18.80 -8.03
N ASP A 45 -15.64 18.76 -7.78
CA ASP A 45 -15.04 18.78 -6.44
C ASP A 45 -15.48 17.64 -5.51
N LYS A 46 -15.87 16.49 -6.07
CA LYS A 46 -16.25 15.29 -5.31
C LYS A 46 -15.02 14.51 -4.84
N LEU A 47 -15.05 14.11 -3.58
CA LEU A 47 -14.13 13.13 -3.01
C LEU A 47 -14.95 11.91 -2.56
N PRO A 48 -14.63 10.68 -3.00
CA PRO A 48 -15.41 9.49 -2.70
C PRO A 48 -15.13 8.98 -1.27
N LEU A 49 -15.54 9.76 -0.27
CA LEU A 49 -15.50 9.36 1.12
C LEU A 49 -16.74 8.51 1.44
N LEU A 50 -16.53 7.38 2.11
CA LEU A 50 -17.62 6.57 2.64
C LEU A 50 -18.35 7.35 3.73
N THR A 51 -19.67 7.26 3.74
CA THR A 51 -20.52 7.89 4.76
C THR A 51 -21.19 6.85 5.67
N THR A 52 -21.22 5.59 5.23
CA THR A 52 -21.70 4.44 6.02
C THR A 52 -20.83 4.12 7.23
N LYS A 53 -19.60 4.64 7.27
CA LYS A 53 -18.69 4.57 8.41
C LYS A 53 -17.78 5.79 8.43
N GLU A 54 -17.57 6.36 9.61
CA GLU A 54 -16.63 7.48 9.79
C GLU A 54 -15.19 7.08 9.40
N LEU A 55 -14.57 7.92 8.58
CA LEU A 55 -13.18 7.77 8.14
C LEU A 55 -12.26 8.71 8.94
N LYS A 56 -11.09 8.23 9.32
CA LYS A 56 -10.05 9.04 10.00
C LYS A 56 -9.33 9.96 9.00
N LEU A 57 -10.02 10.98 8.51
CA LEU A 57 -9.53 11.85 7.41
C LEU A 57 -8.19 12.53 7.71
N ARG A 58 -7.96 12.93 8.97
CA ARG A 58 -6.66 13.45 9.42
C ARG A 58 -5.51 12.48 9.09
N SER A 59 -5.68 11.20 9.40
CA SER A 59 -4.66 10.18 9.16
C SER A 59 -4.41 9.99 7.66
N ILE A 60 -5.46 9.93 6.86
CA ILE A 60 -5.38 9.78 5.39
C ILE A 60 -4.59 10.96 4.78
N ILE A 61 -4.92 12.19 5.17
CA ILE A 61 -4.27 13.39 4.64
C ILE A 61 -2.78 13.43 5.03
N HIS A 62 -2.44 13.22 6.30
CA HIS A 62 -1.05 13.26 6.74
C HIS A 62 -0.23 12.11 6.17
N GLU A 63 -0.80 10.92 6.01
CA GLU A 63 -0.13 9.81 5.32
C GLU A 63 0.19 10.16 3.87
N LEU A 64 -0.76 10.73 3.12
CA LEU A 64 -0.51 11.16 1.75
C LEU A 64 0.55 12.26 1.67
N ILE A 65 0.52 13.25 2.58
CA ILE A 65 1.56 14.29 2.65
C ILE A 65 2.93 13.65 2.93
N TRP A 66 2.99 12.69 3.86
CA TRP A 66 4.22 11.96 4.19
C TRP A 66 4.78 11.19 2.98
N PHE A 67 3.93 10.50 2.21
CA PHE A 67 4.34 9.88 0.95
C PHE A 67 4.88 10.91 -0.04
N LEU A 68 4.17 12.02 -0.24
CA LEU A 68 4.59 13.08 -1.17
C LEU A 68 5.91 13.73 -0.74
N ARG A 69 6.22 13.78 0.56
CA ARG A 69 7.51 14.28 1.09
C ARG A 69 8.68 13.35 0.83
N GLY A 70 8.41 12.09 0.47
CA GLY A 70 9.45 11.11 0.19
C GLY A 70 10.14 10.54 1.43
N GLU A 71 9.42 10.53 2.56
CA GLU A 71 9.95 10.09 3.84
C GLU A 71 9.76 8.57 4.05
N GLY A 72 10.67 7.97 4.82
CA GLY A 72 10.59 6.58 5.30
C GLY A 72 10.55 6.47 6.82
N ASN A 73 10.64 7.59 7.54
CA ASN A 73 10.59 7.64 9.00
C ASN A 73 9.23 8.17 9.48
N ILE A 74 8.69 7.61 10.57
CA ILE A 74 7.36 7.94 11.10
C ILE A 74 7.32 9.18 12.03
N ALA A 75 8.44 9.87 12.27
CA ALA A 75 8.49 11.05 13.14
C ALA A 75 7.45 12.11 12.75
N TYR A 76 7.37 12.46 11.47
CA TYR A 76 6.35 13.40 10.95
C TYR A 76 4.91 12.93 11.27
N LEU A 77 4.63 11.63 11.11
CA LEU A 77 3.30 11.09 11.40
C LEU A 77 2.98 11.19 12.89
N LYS A 78 3.93 10.86 13.76
CA LYS A 78 3.78 10.96 15.22
C LYS A 78 3.56 12.40 15.68
N GLU A 79 4.32 13.35 15.16
CA GLU A 79 4.13 14.79 15.42
C GLU A 79 2.71 15.26 15.06
N ASN A 80 2.13 14.67 14.01
CA ASN A 80 0.78 14.97 13.53
C ASN A 80 -0.31 14.03 14.11
N LYS A 81 0.02 13.29 15.18
CA LYS A 81 -0.90 12.38 15.91
C LYS A 81 -1.45 11.25 15.04
N VAL A 82 -0.62 10.71 14.14
CA VAL A 82 -0.94 9.56 13.28
C VAL A 82 -0.01 8.40 13.64
N GLY A 83 -0.60 7.29 14.11
CA GLY A 83 0.13 6.08 14.54
C GLY A 83 -0.17 4.83 13.74
N ILE A 84 -0.73 4.94 12.52
CA ILE A 84 -1.13 3.78 11.70
C ILE A 84 0.05 2.92 11.21
N TRP A 85 1.26 3.46 11.27
CA TRP A 85 2.52 2.79 10.87
C TRP A 85 3.38 2.33 12.06
N ASP A 86 2.97 2.58 13.30
CA ASP A 86 3.80 2.35 14.49
C ASP A 86 4.26 0.89 14.63
N SER A 87 3.39 -0.08 14.30
CA SER A 87 3.69 -1.51 14.44
C SER A 87 4.72 -2.05 13.43
N TRP A 88 5.09 -1.26 12.42
CA TRP A 88 5.99 -1.68 11.34
C TRP A 88 7.34 -1.00 11.40
N ALA A 89 7.46 0.10 12.15
CA ALA A 89 8.69 0.85 12.26
C ALA A 89 9.66 0.19 13.23
N ASP A 90 10.95 0.37 12.98
CA ASP A 90 12.00 -0.06 13.91
C ASP A 90 12.08 0.86 15.15
N GLU A 91 13.08 0.61 16.01
CA GLU A 91 13.32 1.38 17.22
C GLU A 91 13.61 2.87 16.98
N ASN A 92 14.08 3.23 15.78
CA ASN A 92 14.36 4.61 15.36
C ASN A 92 13.18 5.24 14.61
N GLY A 93 12.10 4.49 14.39
CA GLY A 93 10.94 4.93 13.64
C GLY A 93 11.10 4.80 12.12
N ASP A 94 12.10 4.07 11.65
CA ASP A 94 12.34 3.87 10.22
C ASP A 94 11.57 2.67 9.69
N LEU A 95 10.97 2.84 8.50
CA LEU A 95 10.29 1.79 7.73
C LEU A 95 11.14 1.31 6.54
N GLY A 96 12.32 1.92 6.33
CA GLY A 96 13.13 1.72 5.13
C GLY A 96 12.50 2.36 3.88
N PRO A 97 12.85 1.88 2.67
CA PRO A 97 12.47 2.52 1.42
C PRO A 97 11.05 2.13 0.97
N VAL A 98 10.04 2.50 1.76
CA VAL A 98 8.61 2.30 1.45
C VAL A 98 8.07 3.37 0.49
N TYR A 99 6.75 3.40 0.30
CA TYR A 99 6.03 4.22 -0.69
C TYR A 99 6.61 5.61 -0.95
N GLY A 100 6.74 6.46 0.08
CA GLY A 100 7.23 7.83 -0.10
C GLY A 100 8.62 7.86 -0.72
N VAL A 101 9.56 7.11 -0.14
CA VAL A 101 10.92 6.98 -0.66
C VAL A 101 10.89 6.53 -2.12
N GLN A 102 10.11 5.49 -2.46
CA GLN A 102 10.02 5.00 -3.84
C GLN A 102 9.41 6.03 -4.81
N TRP A 103 8.40 6.78 -4.38
CA TRP A 103 7.75 7.80 -5.22
C TRP A 103 8.67 8.97 -5.57
N ARG A 104 9.60 9.31 -4.68
CA ARG A 104 10.44 10.52 -4.81
C ARG A 104 11.90 10.23 -5.09
N LYS A 105 12.39 9.05 -4.70
CA LYS A 105 13.79 8.63 -4.67
C LYS A 105 13.86 7.13 -4.95
N TRP A 106 13.35 6.72 -6.10
CA TRP A 106 13.52 5.35 -6.58
C TRP A 106 15.01 5.09 -6.82
N ASP A 107 15.66 4.42 -5.88
CA ASP A 107 17.00 3.88 -6.08
C ASP A 107 16.81 2.50 -6.72
N ASP A 108 17.14 2.38 -8.01
CA ASP A 108 16.97 1.12 -8.72
C ASP A 108 17.98 0.11 -8.21
N THR A 109 17.66 -0.56 -7.10
CA THR A 109 18.45 -1.62 -6.48
C THR A 109 18.70 -2.82 -7.41
N ARG A 110 18.14 -2.81 -8.63
CA ARG A 110 18.39 -3.77 -9.71
C ARG A 110 19.48 -3.32 -10.69
N VAL A 111 19.84 -2.04 -10.71
CA VAL A 111 20.99 -1.54 -11.45
C VAL A 111 22.22 -1.73 -10.56
N MET A 112 22.90 -2.87 -10.72
CA MET A 112 24.30 -2.91 -10.30
C MET A 112 25.04 -1.84 -11.12
N ASN A 113 25.88 -1.05 -10.48
CA ASN A 113 26.87 -0.27 -11.23
C ASN A 113 27.67 -1.25 -12.09
N VAL A 114 27.94 -0.89 -13.36
CA VAL A 114 28.67 -1.79 -14.27
C VAL A 114 30.02 -2.22 -13.67
N ASP A 115 30.60 -1.37 -12.83
CA ASP A 115 31.85 -1.57 -12.11
C ASP A 115 31.74 -2.56 -10.93
N GLN A 116 30.52 -2.87 -10.47
CA GLN A 116 30.23 -3.84 -9.42
C GLN A 116 29.78 -5.19 -10.00
N TRP A 117 29.65 -5.30 -11.32
CA TRP A 117 29.22 -6.50 -12.01
C TRP A 117 30.42 -7.41 -12.30
N THR A 118 30.46 -8.61 -11.72
CA THR A 118 31.47 -9.63 -12.06
C THR A 118 30.86 -10.77 -12.88
N LEU A 119 31.65 -11.38 -13.77
CA LEU A 119 31.23 -12.55 -14.56
C LEU A 119 30.74 -13.72 -13.67
N SER A 120 31.23 -13.82 -12.43
CA SER A 120 30.77 -14.79 -11.43
C SER A 120 29.31 -14.61 -11.01
N ASP A 121 28.81 -13.37 -10.95
CA ASP A 121 27.44 -13.06 -10.52
C ASP A 121 26.40 -13.53 -11.56
N PHE A 122 26.79 -13.58 -12.84
CA PHE A 122 25.97 -14.11 -13.92
C PHE A 122 25.84 -15.64 -13.85
N ALA A 123 26.94 -16.34 -13.57
CA ALA A 123 26.95 -17.81 -13.51
C ALA A 123 26.08 -18.34 -12.36
N ALA A 124 26.11 -17.68 -11.19
CA ALA A 124 25.33 -18.08 -10.03
C ALA A 124 23.81 -17.99 -10.25
N LYS A 125 23.32 -16.95 -10.95
CA LYS A 125 21.88 -16.79 -11.22
C LYS A 125 21.37 -17.66 -12.37
N THR A 126 22.22 -17.98 -13.35
CA THR A 126 21.82 -18.77 -14.53
C THR A 126 21.78 -20.28 -14.22
N LEU A 127 22.60 -20.76 -13.28
CA LEU A 127 22.57 -22.16 -12.82
C LEU A 127 21.44 -22.46 -11.82
N ALA A 128 20.86 -21.45 -11.16
CA ALA A 128 19.71 -21.62 -10.26
C ALA A 128 18.36 -21.72 -10.98
N LEU A 129 18.34 -21.52 -12.31
CA LEU A 129 17.15 -21.62 -13.18
C LEU A 129 17.14 -22.92 -14.00
N ARG A 130 17.86 -23.95 -13.57
CA ARG A 130 17.75 -25.33 -14.07
C ARG A 130 17.40 -26.28 -12.94
#